data_AF-A0A7X6USV7-F1
#
_entry.id   AF-A0A7X6USV7-F1
#
_cell.length_a   1.000
_cell.length_b   1.000
_cell.length_c   1.000
_cell.angle_alpha   90.00
_cell.angle_beta   90.00
_cell.angle_gamma   90.00
#
_symmetry.space_group_name_H-M   'P 1'
#
loop_
_entity.id
_entity.type
_entity.pdbx_description
1 polymer ?
#
loop_
_entity_poly.entity_id
_entity_poly.type
_entity_poly.pdbx_seq_one_letter_code
_entity_poly.pdbx_strand_id
1 'polypeptide(L)'
;YVHITATEISKIASFLNLTEDEFMNKYVRITQDRKGLSLIENPDGSCVFLKGNDCIINDVKPQQCLDFPNKWNFEGFREVCNVKERTPRGRSTS
;
A
#
# COMPACT_ATOMS: atom_id res chain seq x y z
N TYR A 1 -0.75 -2.06 -7.86
CA TYR A 1 -0.46 -0.64 -7.55
C TYR A 1 -1.12 -0.17 -6.26
N VAL A 2 -0.49 0.79 -5.58
CA VAL A 2 -0.87 1.29 -4.24
C VAL A 2 -1.37 2.73 -4.37
N HIS A 3 -2.68 2.93 -4.22
CA HIS A 3 -3.33 4.23 -4.19
C HIS A 3 -2.92 5.03 -2.97
N ILE A 4 -2.80 6.34 -3.16
CA ILE A 4 -2.47 7.29 -2.10
C ILE A 4 -3.34 8.54 -2.19
N THR A 5 -3.62 9.13 -1.03
CA THR A 5 -4.35 10.38 -0.84
C THR A 5 -3.39 11.55 -0.61
N ALA A 6 -3.88 12.78 -0.69
CA ALA A 6 -3.11 13.98 -0.35
C ALA A 6 -2.51 13.92 1.07
N THR A 7 -3.29 13.44 2.05
CA THR A 7 -2.83 13.27 3.44
C THR A 7 -1.67 12.28 3.55
N GLU A 8 -1.71 11.18 2.77
CA GLU A 8 -0.63 10.20 2.76
C GLU A 8 0.62 10.74 2.05
N ILE A 9 0.45 11.52 0.97
CA ILE A 9 1.54 12.23 0.30
C ILE A 9 2.31 13.10 1.31
N SER A 10 1.62 13.96 2.06
CA SER A 10 2.25 14.84 3.06
C SER A 10 3.02 14.05 4.12
N LYS A 11 2.43 12.96 4.64
CA LYS A 11 3.04 12.12 5.67
C LYS A 11 4.28 11.38 5.18
N ILE A 12 4.20 10.77 4.00
CA ILE A 12 5.32 10.00 3.44
C ILE A 12 6.45 10.93 3.01
N ALA A 13 6.13 12.06 2.38
CA ALA A 13 7.14 13.07 2.01
C ALA A 13 7.90 13.56 3.26
N SER A 14 7.18 13.91 4.32
CA SER A 14 7.77 14.34 5.59
C SER A 14 8.65 13.24 6.21
N PHE A 15 8.18 12.00 6.22
CA PHE A 15 8.96 10.86 6.75
C PHE A 15 10.27 10.63 5.99
N LEU A 16 10.25 10.86 4.67
CA LEU A 16 11.43 10.74 3.81
C LEU A 16 12.33 11.99 3.81
N ASN A 17 11.98 13.02 4.58
CA ASN A 17 12.64 14.34 4.56
C ASN A 17 12.67 14.98 3.16
N LEU A 18 11.56 14.86 2.43
CA LEU A 18 11.35 15.46 1.11
C LEU A 18 10.22 16.49 1.17
N THR A 19 10.24 17.43 0.23
CA THR A 19 9.04 18.21 -0.09
C THR A 19 7.98 17.32 -0.76
N GLU A 20 6.71 17.72 -0.70
CA GLU A 20 5.64 17.02 -1.40
C GLU A 20 5.89 16.97 -2.92
N ASP A 21 6.38 18.07 -3.51
CA ASP A 21 6.69 18.14 -4.93
C ASP A 21 7.80 17.16 -5.34
N GLU A 22 8.88 17.07 -4.57
CA GLU A 22 9.94 16.09 -4.81
C GLU A 22 9.43 14.66 -4.68
N PHE A 23 8.60 14.39 -3.67
CA PHE A 23 8.00 13.08 -3.48
C PHE A 23 7.09 12.70 -4.65
N MET A 24 6.22 13.62 -5.07
CA MET A 24 5.30 13.44 -6.19
C MET A 24 6.06 13.15 -7.48
N ASN A 25 7.10 13.93 -7.78
CA ASN A 25 7.90 13.76 -8.99
C ASN A 25 8.70 12.46 -9.01
N LYS A 26 9.18 11.98 -7.85
CA LYS A 26 10.04 10.78 -7.77
C LYS A 26 9.28 9.48 -7.61
N TYR A 27 8.14 9.49 -6.91
CA TYR A 27 7.51 8.27 -6.40
C TYR A 27 6.04 8.10 -6.77
N VAL A 28 5.41 9.08 -7.41
CA VAL A 28 3.97 9.05 -7.69
C VAL A 28 3.71 9.06 -9.19
N ARG A 29 2.69 8.30 -9.61
CA ARG A 29 2.14 8.31 -10.96
C ARG A 29 0.63 8.49 -10.92
N ILE A 30 0.08 9.04 -12.00
CA ILE A 30 -1.37 9.02 -12.23
C ILE A 30 -1.79 7.58 -12.59
N THR A 31 -2.94 7.15 -12.09
CA THR A 31 -3.50 5.83 -12.42
C THR A 31 -3.91 5.76 -13.90
N GLN A 32 -3.99 4.57 -14.47
CA GLN A 32 -4.27 4.39 -15.90
C GLN A 32 -5.65 4.94 -16.30
N ASP A 33 -6.63 4.83 -15.41
CA ASP A 33 -7.96 5.40 -15.57
C ASP A 33 -8.03 6.92 -15.29
N ARG A 34 -6.90 7.51 -14.88
CA ARG A 34 -6.73 8.91 -14.47
C ARG A 34 -7.67 9.37 -13.35
N LYS A 35 -8.11 8.44 -12.50
CA LYS A 35 -9.00 8.73 -11.37
C LYS A 35 -8.28 8.91 -10.03
N GLY A 36 -6.99 8.62 -9.97
CA GLY A 36 -6.23 8.70 -8.73
C GLY A 36 -4.73 8.76 -8.93
N LEU A 37 -4.04 8.70 -7.80
CA LEU A 37 -2.59 8.69 -7.69
C LEU A 37 -2.14 7.37 -7.08
N SER A 38 -1.04 6.85 -7.58
CA SER A 38 -0.42 5.63 -7.07
C SER A 38 1.06 5.82 -6.87
N LEU A 39 1.61 5.12 -5.88
CA LEU A 39 3.03 4.87 -5.82
C LEU A 39 3.50 4.13 -7.07
N ILE A 40 4.70 4.45 -7.54
CA ILE A 40 5.34 3.73 -8.65
C ILE A 40 5.74 2.31 -8.22
N GLU A 41 5.88 1.46 -9.22
CA GLU A 41 6.19 0.04 -9.07
C GLU A 41 7.59 -0.26 -9.64
N ASN A 42 8.29 -1.21 -9.05
CA ASN A 42 9.49 -1.80 -9.62
C ASN A 42 9.12 -2.67 -10.85
N PRO A 43 10.11 -3.11 -11.67
CA PRO A 43 9.83 -3.95 -12.84
C PRO A 43 9.12 -5.28 -12.54
N ASP A 44 9.26 -5.80 -11.33
CA ASP A 44 8.57 -7.01 -10.85
C ASP A 44 7.13 -6.76 -10.35
N GLY A 45 6.65 -5.52 -10.46
CA GLY A 45 5.32 -5.09 -10.01
C GLY A 45 5.23 -4.80 -8.51
N SER A 46 6.31 -4.97 -7.74
CA SER A 46 6.31 -4.61 -6.32
C SER A 46 6.31 -3.08 -6.13
N CYS A 47 5.76 -2.59 -5.02
CA CYS A 47 5.85 -1.18 -4.67
C CYS A 47 7.30 -0.73 -4.51
N VAL A 48 7.67 0.47 -4.97
CA VAL A 48 9.03 1.02 -4.88
C VAL A 48 9.62 1.03 -3.46
N PHE A 49 8.77 1.15 -2.44
CA PHE A 49 9.14 1.16 -1.03
C PHE A 49 9.15 -0.23 -0.35
N LEU A 50 8.79 -1.29 -1.09
CA LEU A 50 8.94 -2.66 -0.63
C LEU A 50 10.36 -3.14 -0.99
N LYS A 51 11.13 -3.55 0.02
CA LYS A 51 12.49 -4.10 -0.13
C LYS A 51 12.52 -5.49 0.48
N GLY A 52 12.49 -6.51 -0.39
CA GLY A 52 12.26 -7.88 0.04
C GLY A 52 10.89 -7.99 0.71
N ASN A 53 10.86 -8.40 1.98
CA ASN A 53 9.63 -8.50 2.77
C ASN A 53 9.34 -7.26 3.63
N ASP A 54 10.23 -6.27 3.62
CA ASP A 54 10.13 -5.11 4.51
C ASP A 54 9.71 -3.85 3.75
N CYS A 55 8.76 -3.12 4.32
CA CYS A 55 8.36 -1.82 3.79
C CYS A 55 9.17 -0.73 4.48
N ILE A 56 9.95 0.04 3.73
CA ILE A 56 10.86 1.03 4.32
C ILE A 56 10.13 2.27 4.87
N ILE A 57 8.85 2.46 4.51
CA ILE A 57 7.97 3.52 5.02
C ILE A 57 6.92 2.97 5.99
N ASN A 58 7.23 1.90 6.72
CA ASN A 58 6.26 1.16 7.52
C ASN A 58 5.45 2.04 8.49
N ASP A 59 6.08 3.04 9.12
CA ASP A 59 5.44 3.91 10.12
C ASP A 59 4.40 4.88 9.52
N VAL A 60 4.50 5.15 8.22
CA VAL A 60 3.61 6.03 7.47
C VAL A 60 2.98 5.32 6.28
N LYS A 61 2.84 4.00 6.39
CA LYS A 61 2.33 3.14 5.32
C LYS A 61 0.92 3.56 4.89
N PRO A 62 0.62 3.60 3.57
CA PRO A 62 -0.72 3.92 3.08
C PRO A 62 -1.79 2.99 3.64
N GLN A 63 -3.01 3.53 3.81
CA GLN A 63 -4.14 2.83 4.38
C GLN A 63 -4.49 1.56 3.60
N GLN A 64 -4.41 1.59 2.26
CA GLN A 64 -4.63 0.41 1.43
C GLN A 64 -3.72 -0.77 1.82
N CYS A 65 -2.45 -0.49 2.16
CA CYS A 65 -1.51 -1.51 2.59
C CYS A 65 -1.74 -1.96 4.05
N LEU A 66 -2.25 -1.08 4.91
CA LEU A 66 -2.65 -1.43 6.28
C LEU A 66 -3.92 -2.29 6.31
N ASP A 67 -4.81 -2.08 5.34
CA ASP A 67 -6.06 -2.80 5.20
C ASP A 67 -5.88 -4.20 4.58
N PHE A 68 -4.72 -4.46 3.97
CA PHE A 68 -4.39 -5.77 3.41
C PHE A 68 -4.07 -6.82 4.50
N PRO A 69 -4.54 -8.07 4.38
CA PRO A 69 -5.46 -8.61 3.36
C PRO A 69 -6.95 -8.55 3.76
N ASN A 70 -7.26 -8.13 4.99
CA ASN A 70 -8.57 -8.39 5.61
C ASN A 70 -9.67 -7.40 5.21
N LYS A 71 -9.32 -6.12 5.03
CA LYS A 71 -10.25 -5.04 4.67
C LYS A 71 -10.14 -4.66 3.20
N TRP A 72 -9.00 -4.94 2.58
CA TRP A 72 -8.76 -4.77 1.17
C TRP A 72 -7.86 -5.88 0.63
N ASN A 73 -8.15 -6.40 -0.56
CA ASN A 73 -7.30 -7.34 -1.27
C ASN A 73 -7.55 -7.25 -2.79
N PHE A 74 -6.83 -8.07 -3.55
CA PHE A 74 -6.93 -8.17 -5.00
C PHE A 74 -7.01 -9.65 -5.41
N GLU A 75 -7.52 -9.92 -6.62
CA GLU A 75 -7.62 -11.28 -7.14
C GLU A 75 -6.26 -11.99 -7.16
N GLY A 76 -6.18 -13.23 -6.67
CA GLY A 76 -4.93 -13.98 -6.58
C GLY A 76 -4.04 -13.62 -5.39
N PHE A 77 -4.43 -12.70 -4.49
CA PHE A 77 -3.57 -12.30 -3.37
C PHE A 77 -3.14 -13.47 -2.45
N ARG A 78 -3.97 -14.53 -2.36
CA ARG A 78 -3.71 -15.72 -1.53
C ARG A 78 -2.51 -16.53 -2.00
N GLU A 79 -2.13 -16.42 -3.27
CA GLU A 79 -0.94 -17.08 -3.82
C GLU A 79 0.34 -16.37 -3.40
N VAL A 80 0.23 -15.08 -3.07
CA VAL A 80 1.34 -14.21 -2.69
C VAL A 80 1.41 -14.04 -1.16
N CYS A 81 0.27 -14.09 -0.48
CA CYS A 81 0.15 -13.87 0.94
C CYS A 81 -0.08 -15.19 1.71
N ASN A 82 0.98 -15.68 2.37
CA ASN A 82 0.92 -16.88 3.22
C ASN A 82 0.25 -16.66 4.59
N VAL A 83 -0.43 -15.53 4.81
CA VAL A 83 -1.11 -15.24 6.09
C VAL A 83 -2.45 -15.95 6.12
N LYS A 84 -2.62 -16.87 7.08
CA LYS A 84 -3.91 -17.50 7.36
C LYS A 84 -4.93 -16.43 7.76
N GLU A 85 -5.97 -16.24 6.93
CA GLU A 85 -7.13 -15.41 7.28
C GLU A 85 -7.64 -15.80 8.66
N ARG A 86 -7.82 -14.82 9.56
CA ARG A 86 -8.44 -15.08 10.86
C ARG A 86 -9.94 -15.25 10.62
N THR A 87 -10.42 -16.48 10.54
CA THR A 87 -11.85 -16.77 10.57
C THR A 87 -12.45 -16.11 11.82
N PRO A 88 -13.52 -15.29 11.72
CA PRO A 88 -14.23 -14.82 12.91
C PRO A 88 -14.70 -16.06 13.65
N ARG A 89 -14.30 -16.23 14.92
CA ARG A 89 -14.79 -17.34 15.75
C ARG A 89 -16.31 -17.31 15.72
N GLY A 90 -16.89 -18.34 15.13
CA GLY A 90 -18.33 -18.53 15.06
C GLY A 90 -18.94 -18.39 16.44
N ARG A 91 -20.02 -17.62 16.52
CA ARG A 91 -20.93 -17.58 17.66
C ARG A 91 -21.43 -19.01 17.88
N SER A 92 -21.02 -19.63 18.99
CA SER A 92 -21.63 -20.87 19.47
C SER A 92 -23.13 -20.64 19.60
N THR A 93 -23.91 -21.38 18.82
CA THR A 93 -25.34 -21.58 19.09
C THR A 93 -25.42 -22.47 20.33
N SER A 94 -25.89 -21.89 21.44
CA SER A 94 -26.49 -22.65 22.54
C SER A 94 -27.94 -22.95 22.23
#